data_AF-A0AA43L906-F1
#
_entry.id   AF-A0AA43L906-F1
#
_cell.length_a   1.000
_cell.length_b   1.000
_cell.length_c   1.000
_cell.angle_alpha   90.00
_cell.angle_beta   90.00
_cell.angle_gamma   90.00
#
_symmetry.space_group_name_H-M   'P 1'
#
loop_
_entity.id
_entity.type
_entity.pdbx_description
1 polymer ?
#
loop_
_entity_poly.entity_id
_entity_poly.type
_entity_poly.pdbx_seq_one_letter_code
_entity_poly.pdbx_strand_id
1 'polypeptide(L)'
;MPKVSSKGQIRFPARWLKIMGGINTGEWVFFHIHKEDQIVYVTKDSGHSSFCTQMLGNSVLTIPNDIRKLFNIKPGDDLELEYDADKEALYFKKHSTLLTCPTCGGHGTVSNWRRNALSSIDLNQRT
;
A
#
# COMPACT_ATOMS: atom_id res chain seq x y z
N MET A 1 -6.66 1.32 7.56
CA MET A 1 -5.74 0.69 6.58
C MET A 1 -5.13 -0.54 7.23
N PRO A 2 -5.04 -1.68 6.56
CA PRO A 2 -4.42 -2.87 7.12
C PRO A 2 -2.92 -2.63 7.37
N LYS A 3 -2.46 -3.09 8.54
CA LYS A 3 -1.04 -3.09 8.89
C LYS A 3 -0.39 -4.43 8.60
N VAL A 4 0.85 -4.38 8.16
CA VAL A 4 1.67 -5.57 7.94
C VAL A 4 2.18 -6.09 9.27
N SER A 5 1.92 -7.36 9.58
CA SER A 5 2.41 -7.99 10.80
C SER A 5 3.92 -8.26 10.76
N SER A 6 4.51 -8.66 11.89
CA SER A 6 5.91 -9.13 11.96
C SER A 6 6.21 -10.32 11.05
N LYS A 7 5.19 -11.12 10.70
CA LYS A 7 5.29 -12.25 9.78
C LYS A 7 5.05 -11.87 8.32
N GLY A 8 4.86 -10.59 8.01
CA GLY A 8 4.49 -10.13 6.66
C GLY A 8 3.04 -10.44 6.30
N GLN A 9 2.18 -10.65 7.29
CA GLN A 9 0.78 -10.98 7.07
C GLN A 9 -0.09 -9.72 7.06
N ILE A 10 -1.12 -9.75 6.24
CA ILE A 10 -2.14 -8.71 6.17
C ILE A 10 -3.52 -9.34 6.25
N ARG A 11 -4.44 -8.61 6.86
CA ARG A 11 -5.85 -9.00 6.94
C ARG A 11 -6.65 -8.21 5.92
N PHE A 12 -7.28 -8.91 5.00
CA PHE A 12 -8.18 -8.32 4.03
C PHE A 12 -9.60 -8.17 4.60
N PRO A 13 -10.39 -7.19 4.13
CA PRO A 13 -11.79 -7.05 4.51
C PRO A 13 -12.58 -8.29 4.10
N ALA A 14 -13.49 -8.77 4.95
CA ALA A 14 -14.33 -9.93 4.61
C ALA A 14 -15.17 -9.73 3.34
N ARG A 15 -15.50 -8.46 2.99
CA ARG A 15 -16.19 -8.12 1.74
C ARG A 15 -15.38 -8.48 0.50
N TRP A 16 -14.05 -8.41 0.55
CA TRP A 16 -13.19 -8.77 -0.56
C TRP A 16 -13.30 -10.27 -0.90
N LEU A 17 -13.35 -11.14 0.11
CA LEU A 17 -13.56 -12.57 -0.12
C LEU A 17 -14.84 -12.85 -0.92
N LYS A 18 -15.90 -12.06 -0.71
CA LYS A 18 -17.14 -12.18 -1.47
C LYS A 18 -16.98 -11.74 -2.93
N ILE A 19 -16.21 -10.69 -3.18
CA ILE A 19 -15.96 -10.15 -4.53
C ILE A 19 -15.14 -11.14 -5.36
N MET A 20 -14.19 -11.83 -4.73
CA MET A 20 -13.38 -12.90 -5.36
C MET A 20 -14.14 -14.21 -5.60
N GLY A 21 -15.48 -14.24 -5.48
CA GLY A 21 -16.28 -15.46 -5.63
C GLY A 21 -16.13 -16.45 -4.47
N GLY A 22 -15.64 -16.01 -3.30
CA GLY A 22 -15.36 -16.84 -2.14
C GLY A 22 -13.96 -17.47 -2.21
N ILE A 23 -13.09 -17.17 -1.24
CA ILE A 23 -11.81 -17.86 -1.03
C ILE A 23 -11.86 -18.54 0.33
N ASN A 24 -11.64 -19.85 0.35
CA ASN A 24 -11.62 -20.65 1.57
C ASN A 24 -10.24 -20.68 2.21
N THR A 25 -10.19 -21.02 3.49
CA THR A 25 -8.90 -21.25 4.18
C THR A 25 -8.18 -22.44 3.53
N GLY A 26 -6.89 -22.28 3.26
CA GLY A 26 -6.05 -23.27 2.59
C GLY A 26 -6.00 -23.13 1.06
N GLU A 27 -6.91 -22.38 0.45
CA GLU A 27 -6.88 -22.13 -1.00
C GLU A 27 -5.71 -21.22 -1.39
N TRP A 28 -5.16 -21.48 -2.57
CA TRP A 28 -4.07 -20.68 -3.12
C TRP A 28 -4.59 -19.37 -3.70
N VAL A 29 -3.82 -18.31 -3.44
CA VAL A 29 -4.05 -16.95 -3.92
C VAL A 29 -2.75 -16.48 -4.58
N PHE A 30 -2.88 -15.82 -5.71
CA PHE A 30 -1.78 -15.40 -6.57
C PHE A 30 -1.63 -13.88 -6.58
N PHE A 31 -0.40 -13.42 -6.74
CA PHE A 31 -0.05 -12.01 -6.72
C PHE A 31 0.49 -11.58 -8.08
N HIS A 32 -0.14 -10.61 -8.72
CA HIS A 32 0.33 -10.05 -10.00
C HIS A 32 0.88 -8.65 -9.77
N ILE A 33 2.12 -8.42 -10.21
CA ILE A 33 2.85 -7.18 -9.94
C ILE A 33 2.74 -6.25 -11.13
N HIS A 34 2.18 -5.06 -10.94
CA HIS A 34 2.25 -3.98 -11.93
C HIS A 34 3.28 -2.95 -11.47
N LYS A 35 4.49 -3.04 -12.05
CA LYS A 35 5.68 -2.31 -11.55
C LYS A 35 5.58 -0.81 -11.75
N GLU A 36 4.96 -0.36 -12.84
CA GLU A 36 4.88 1.07 -13.20
C GLU A 36 4.07 1.85 -12.16
N ASP A 37 2.91 1.31 -11.76
CA ASP A 37 2.03 1.93 -10.77
C ASP A 37 2.36 1.55 -9.32
N GLN A 38 3.37 0.71 -9.12
CA GLN A 38 3.75 0.16 -7.83
C GLN A 38 2.60 -0.55 -7.07
N ILE A 39 1.76 -1.28 -7.81
CA ILE A 39 0.59 -1.98 -7.26
C ILE A 39 0.73 -3.50 -7.39
N VAL A 40 0.07 -4.22 -6.47
CA VAL A 40 0.03 -5.68 -6.46
C VAL A 40 -1.42 -6.13 -6.45
N TYR A 41 -1.85 -6.79 -7.52
CA TYR A 41 -3.15 -7.42 -7.64
C TYR A 41 -3.16 -8.77 -6.93
N VAL A 42 -4.29 -9.10 -6.30
CA VAL A 42 -4.49 -10.36 -5.57
C VAL A 42 -5.63 -11.12 -6.21
N THR A 43 -5.34 -12.29 -6.79
CA THR A 43 -6.29 -13.06 -7.61
C THR A 43 -6.37 -14.53 -7.20
N LYS A 44 -7.46 -15.22 -7.58
CA LYS A 44 -7.55 -16.70 -7.52
C LYS A 44 -6.94 -17.38 -8.74
N ASP A 45 -6.90 -16.67 -9.85
CA ASP A 45 -6.29 -17.16 -11.09
C ASP A 45 -4.77 -17.07 -10.97
N SER A 46 -4.10 -18.19 -11.25
CA SER A 46 -2.65 -18.25 -11.33
C SER A 46 -2.09 -17.39 -12.45
N GLY A 47 -2.79 -17.29 -13.59
CA GLY A 47 -2.27 -16.67 -14.80
C GLY A 47 -0.82 -17.12 -15.05
N HIS A 48 0.09 -16.14 -15.13
CA HIS A 48 1.55 -16.35 -15.22
C HIS A 48 2.31 -15.98 -13.93
N SER A 49 1.63 -15.83 -12.79
CA SER A 49 2.28 -15.42 -11.55
C SER A 49 3.05 -16.57 -10.90
N SER A 50 4.31 -16.31 -10.56
CA SER A 50 5.13 -17.18 -9.72
C SER A 50 4.96 -16.90 -8.22
N PHE A 51 4.21 -15.86 -7.85
CA PHE A 51 4.03 -15.46 -6.46
C PHE A 51 2.66 -15.89 -5.96
N CYS A 52 2.65 -16.76 -4.96
CA CYS A 52 1.42 -17.22 -4.35
C CYS A 52 1.57 -17.44 -2.85
N THR A 53 0.44 -17.48 -2.16
CA THR A 53 0.33 -17.89 -0.75
C THR A 53 -0.99 -18.62 -0.57
N GLN A 54 -1.09 -19.43 0.48
CA GLN A 54 -2.38 -19.92 0.93
C GLN A 54 -3.12 -18.87 1.75
N MET A 55 -4.44 -18.85 1.59
CA MET A 55 -5.36 -18.14 2.47
C MET A 55 -5.31 -18.75 3.85
N LEU A 56 -5.01 -17.93 4.86
CA LEU A 56 -5.09 -18.31 6.25
C LEU A 56 -6.49 -17.96 6.79
N GLY A 57 -6.82 -18.54 7.94
CA GLY A 57 -8.09 -18.26 8.61
C GLY A 57 -8.29 -16.76 8.87
N ASN A 58 -9.56 -16.33 8.90
CA ASN A 58 -9.96 -14.95 9.15
C ASN A 58 -9.48 -13.92 8.11
N SER A 59 -9.45 -14.31 6.82
CA SER A 59 -9.11 -13.42 5.70
C SER A 59 -7.67 -12.89 5.77
N VAL A 60 -6.76 -13.71 6.28
CA VAL A 60 -5.36 -13.35 6.44
C VAL A 60 -4.53 -13.99 5.34
N LEU A 61 -3.64 -13.22 4.74
CA LEU A 61 -2.70 -13.69 3.73
C LEU A 61 -1.28 -13.28 4.13
N THR A 62 -0.30 -14.07 3.73
CA THR A 62 1.12 -13.71 3.90
C THR A 62 1.63 -13.12 2.60
N ILE A 63 2.16 -11.90 2.63
CA ILE A 63 2.78 -11.30 1.45
C ILE A 63 4.12 -12.02 1.20
N PRO A 64 4.34 -12.60 0.01
CA PRO A 64 5.60 -13.23 -0.36
C PRO A 64 6.80 -12.33 -0.08
N ASN A 65 7.89 -12.94 0.39
CA ASN A 65 9.08 -12.20 0.82
C ASN A 65 9.67 -11.34 -0.31
N ASP A 66 9.62 -11.84 -1.55
CA ASP A 66 10.17 -11.15 -2.71
C ASP A 66 9.36 -9.92 -3.09
N ILE A 67 8.03 -9.99 -2.98
CA ILE A 67 7.15 -8.82 -3.12
C ILE A 67 7.47 -7.81 -2.02
N ARG A 68 7.61 -8.26 -0.77
CA ARG A 68 7.95 -7.34 0.33
C ARG A 68 9.30 -6.65 0.12
N LYS A 69 10.31 -7.36 -0.40
CA LYS A 69 11.60 -6.77 -0.75
C LYS A 69 11.47 -5.77 -1.90
N LEU A 70 10.76 -6.15 -2.97
CA LEU A 70 10.57 -5.33 -4.16
C LEU A 70 9.93 -3.98 -3.83
N PHE A 71 8.92 -3.98 -2.96
CA PHE A 71 8.18 -2.79 -2.54
C PHE A 71 8.65 -2.19 -1.21
N ASN A 72 9.77 -2.69 -0.66
CA ASN A 72 10.29 -2.28 0.65
C ASN A 72 9.21 -2.26 1.75
N ILE A 73 8.34 -3.27 1.78
CA ILE A 73 7.25 -3.42 2.75
C ILE A 73 7.82 -4.06 4.03
N LYS A 74 7.67 -3.36 5.15
CA LYS A 74 8.17 -3.74 6.47
C LYS A 74 7.02 -4.03 7.44
N PRO A 75 7.28 -4.81 8.50
CA PRO A 75 6.35 -4.91 9.62
C PRO A 75 5.97 -3.52 10.16
N GLY A 76 4.68 -3.30 10.40
CA GLY A 76 4.12 -2.04 10.87
C GLY A 76 3.70 -1.07 9.78
N ASP A 77 4.13 -1.28 8.52
CA ASP A 77 3.71 -0.46 7.39
C ASP A 77 2.20 -0.56 7.16
N ASP A 78 1.60 0.57 6.81
CA ASP A 78 0.22 0.67 6.37
C ASP A 78 0.14 0.41 4.85
N LEU A 79 -0.81 -0.42 4.44
CA LEU A 79 -1.12 -0.63 3.02
C LEU A 79 -2.44 0.03 2.65
N GLU A 80 -2.48 0.61 1.45
CA GLU A 80 -3.73 1.01 0.81
C GLU A 80 -4.30 -0.19 0.09
N LEU A 81 -5.57 -0.48 0.36
CA LEU A 81 -6.35 -1.48 -0.35
C LEU A 81 -7.38 -0.75 -1.21
N GLU A 82 -7.34 -1.01 -2.50
CA GLU A 82 -8.25 -0.40 -3.47
C GLU A 82 -8.82 -1.49 -4.38
N TYR A 83 -10.01 -1.22 -4.90
CA TYR A 83 -10.62 -2.03 -5.95
C TYR A 83 -10.29 -1.38 -7.28
N ASP A 84 -10.22 -2.16 -8.36
CA ASP A 84 -10.20 -1.56 -9.69
C ASP A 84 -11.51 -0.80 -9.99
N ALA A 85 -11.55 -0.11 -11.13
CA ALA A 85 -12.67 0.73 -11.53
C ALA A 85 -14.01 -0.04 -11.61
N ASP A 86 -13.96 -1.28 -12.08
CA ASP A 86 -15.10 -2.20 -12.23
C ASP A 86 -15.39 -2.98 -10.94
N LYS A 87 -14.51 -2.85 -9.93
CA LYS A 87 -14.55 -3.52 -8.63
C LYS A 87 -14.46 -5.03 -8.74
N GLU A 88 -13.85 -5.54 -9.80
CA GLU A 88 -13.67 -6.97 -10.02
C GLU A 88 -12.37 -7.48 -9.40
N ALA A 89 -11.31 -6.66 -9.40
CA ALA A 89 -10.06 -6.98 -8.73
C ALA A 89 -9.82 -6.09 -7.50
N LEU A 90 -9.10 -6.64 -6.53
CA LEU A 90 -8.49 -5.86 -5.44
C LEU A 90 -6.98 -5.82 -5.65
N TYR A 91 -6.41 -4.65 -5.47
CA TYR A 91 -4.98 -4.47 -5.40
C TYR A 91 -4.60 -3.76 -4.10
N PHE A 92 -3.33 -3.91 -3.76
CA PHE A 92 -2.74 -3.13 -2.69
C PHE A 92 -1.50 -2.41 -3.17
N LYS A 93 -1.22 -1.29 -2.53
CA LYS A 93 0.03 -0.56 -2.65
C LYS A 93 0.51 -0.14 -1.27
N LYS A 94 1.82 0.04 -1.15
CA LYS A 94 2.38 0.58 0.08
C LYS A 94 1.90 2.02 0.23
N HIS A 95 1.29 2.35 1.36
CA HIS A 95 0.94 3.74 1.62
C HIS A 95 2.23 4.54 1.75
N SER A 96 2.44 5.47 0.82
CA SER A 96 3.55 6.40 0.90
C SER A 96 3.14 7.53 1.84
N THR A 97 3.45 7.39 3.12
CA THR A 97 3.44 8.52 4.07
C THR A 97 4.57 9.48 3.73
N LEU A 98 4.50 10.12 2.56
CA LEU A 98 5.41 11.21 2.20
C LEU A 98 5.01 12.47 2.97
N LEU A 99 5.41 12.52 4.23
CA LEU A 99 5.66 13.76 4.96
C LEU A 99 7.06 13.76 5.58
N THR A 100 8.03 13.11 4.95
CA THR A 100 9.44 13.43 5.21
C THR A 100 9.88 14.49 4.22
N CYS A 101 9.76 15.75 4.63
CA CYS A 101 10.39 16.87 3.94
C CYS A 101 11.91 16.59 3.88
N PRO A 102 12.50 16.45 2.68
CA PRO A 102 13.92 16.11 2.52
C PRO A 102 14.85 17.18 3.11
N THR A 103 14.34 18.40 3.31
CA THR A 103 15.08 19.51 3.89
C THR A 103 15.15 19.46 5.42
N CYS A 104 14.18 18.84 6.11
CA CYS A 104 14.15 18.84 7.59
C CYS A 104 14.10 17.45 8.23
N GLY A 105 14.18 16.36 7.46
CA GLY A 105 14.27 15.00 8.00
C GLY A 105 13.08 14.60 8.91
N GLY A 106 11.92 15.23 8.75
CA GLY A 106 10.75 14.99 9.61
C GLY A 106 10.65 15.89 10.86
N HIS A 107 11.53 16.87 11.05
CA HIS A 107 11.47 17.82 12.18
C HIS A 107 10.56 19.05 11.93
N GLY A 108 9.68 19.00 10.94
CA GLY A 108 8.74 20.08 10.66
C GLY A 108 7.39 19.82 11.31
N THR A 109 7.11 20.47 12.44
CA THR A 109 5.73 20.54 12.96
C THR A 109 4.87 21.41 12.03
N VAL A 110 3.64 20.97 11.75
CA VAL A 110 2.67 21.64 10.85
C VAL A 110 2.44 23.12 11.20
N SER A 111 2.77 23.50 12.44
CA SER A 111 2.72 24.87 12.96
C SER A 111 3.69 25.87 12.31
N ASN A 112 4.64 25.46 11.45
CA ASN A 112 5.59 26.38 10.80
C ASN A 112 5.25 26.77 9.35
N TRP A 113 4.27 26.13 8.69
CA TRP A 113 3.95 26.46 7.28
C TRP A 113 3.27 27.82 7.10
N ARG A 114 2.57 28.34 8.12
CA ARG A 114 1.88 29.64 8.02
C ARG A 114 2.79 30.87 8.08
N ARG A 115 4.07 30.74 8.47
CA ARG A 115 4.96 31.92 8.62
C ARG A 115 5.81 32.24 7.39
N ASN A 116 6.14 31.26 6.55
CA ASN A 116 7.03 31.50 5.40
C ASN A 116 6.29 31.87 4.10
N ALA A 117 4.96 31.81 4.06
CA ALA A 117 4.18 32.23 2.89
C ALA A 117 3.97 33.76 2.81
N LEU A 118 4.34 34.52 3.85
CA LEU A 118 4.11 35.97 3.93
C LEU A 118 5.38 36.82 3.93
N SER A 119 6.57 36.23 3.91
CA SER A 119 7.84 36.99 3.86
C SER A 119 8.45 37.09 2.45
N SER A 120 7.75 36.63 1.42
CA SER A 120 8.24 36.63 0.02
C SER A 120 7.57 37.71 -0.86
N ILE A 121 6.71 38.55 -0.28
CA ILE A 121 6.08 39.68 -0.97
C ILE A 121 6.54 40.96 -0.27
N ASP A 122 7.78 41.36 -0.50
CA ASP A 122 8.19 42.77 -0.46
C ASP A 122 9.69 42.85 -0.74
N LEU A 123 10.05 43.07 -2.01
CA LEU A 123 11.30 43.71 -2.45
C LEU A 123 11.32 43.75 -3.98
N ASN A 124 10.46 44.58 -4.57
CA ASN A 124 10.68 45.10 -5.92
C ASN A 124 9.77 46.31 -6.20
N GLN A 125 9.97 47.40 -5.46
CA GLN A 125 9.67 48.76 -5.94
C GLN A 125 10.64 49.76 -5.29
N ARG A 126 11.73 50.04 -6.01
CA ARG A 126 12.47 51.32 -5.97
C ARG A 126 13.57 51.26 -7.04
N THR A 127 13.25 51.81 -8.21
CA THR A 127 14.15 52.65 -9.02
C THR A 127 13.29 53.40 -10.03
#